data_AF-A0A3D1ZXM1-F1
#
_entry.id   AF-A0A3D1ZXM1-F1
#
_cell.length_a   1.000
_cell.length_b   1.000
_cell.length_c   1.000
_cell.angle_alpha   90.00
_cell.angle_beta   90.00
_cell.angle_gamma   90.00
#
_symmetry.space_group_name_H-M   'P 1'
#
loop_
_entity.id
_entity.type
_entity.pdbx_description
1 polymer ?
#
loop_
_entity_poly.entity_id
_entity_poly.type
_entity_poly.pdbx_seq_one_letter_code
_entity_poly.pdbx_strand_id
1 'polypeptide(L)' 'IVPADSPFNTANELVDWAKANPGKLTVAGAGLYVGHHIAALQLDKAAGVSTKYIPAGGGVKAMKMVLGSQ' A
#
# COMPACT_ATOMS: atom_id res chain seq x y z
N ILE A 1 -4.84 -1.35 -5.22
CA ILE A 1 -5.86 -2.41 -5.07
C ILE A 1 -5.70 -3.05 -3.70
N VAL A 2 -6.75 -3.63 -3.14
CA VAL A 2 -6.73 -4.39 -1.88
C VAL A 2 -7.18 -5.84 -2.16
N PRO A 3 -6.87 -6.83 -1.30
CA PRO A 3 -7.43 -8.17 -1.42
C PRO A 3 -8.96 -8.15 -1.40
N ALA A 4 -9.60 -9.16 -2.00
CA ALA A 4 -11.07 -9.25 -2.01
C ALA A 4 -11.66 -9.35 -0.59
N ASP A 5 -10.93 -9.98 0.34
CA ASP A 5 -11.31 -10.11 1.75
C ASP A 5 -10.87 -8.91 2.61
N SER A 6 -10.48 -7.80 1.99
CA SER A 6 -10.05 -6.62 2.73
C SER A 6 -11.23 -6.00 3.48
N PRO A 7 -11.04 -5.60 4.76
CA PRO A 7 -12.07 -4.86 5.50
C PRO A 7 -12.25 -3.42 4.99
N PHE A 8 -11.42 -2.96 4.05
CA PHE A 8 -11.43 -1.60 3.52
C PHE A 8 -12.23 -1.52 2.22
N ASN A 9 -13.37 -0.85 2.25
CA ASN A 9 -14.21 -0.64 1.08
C ASN A 9 -13.94 0.73 0.43
N THR A 10 -13.39 1.68 1.20
CA THR A 10 -13.09 3.02 0.71
C THR A 10 -11.65 3.42 0.98
N ALA A 11 -11.13 4.35 0.15
CA ALA A 11 -9.82 4.94 0.38
C ALA A 11 -9.74 5.69 1.72
N ASN A 12 -10.86 6.29 2.17
CA ASN A 12 -10.91 7.00 3.45
C ASN A 12 -10.76 6.04 4.64
N GLU A 13 -11.46 4.91 4.65
CA GLU A 13 -11.33 3.88 5.71
C GLU A 13 -9.89 3.37 5.82
N LEU A 14 -9.24 3.15 4.67
CA LEU A 14 -7.85 2.71 4.62
C LEU A 14 -6.90 3.78 5.17
N VAL A 15 -7.13 5.06 4.87
CA VAL A 15 -6.36 6.19 5.41
C VAL A 15 -6.60 6.34 6.92
N ASP A 16 -7.85 6.30 7.38
CA ASP A 16 -8.17 6.46 8.81
C ASP A 16 -7.59 5.31 9.63
N TRP A 17 -7.67 4.07 9.11
CA TRP A 17 -7.03 2.93 9.73
C TRP A 17 -5.51 3.05 9.76
N ALA A 18 -4.90 3.54 8.67
CA ALA A 18 -3.45 3.77 8.59
C ALA A 18 -2.98 4.90 9.50
N LYS A 19 -3.79 5.94 9.73
CA LYS A 19 -3.53 6.98 10.74
C LYS A 19 -3.59 6.40 12.15
N ALA A 20 -4.58 5.56 12.43
CA ALA A 20 -4.72 4.89 13.73
C ALA A 20 -3.64 3.80 13.97
N ASN A 21 -3.08 3.23 12.89
CA ASN A 21 -2.09 2.16 12.94
C ASN A 21 -0.86 2.49 12.07
N PRO A 22 -0.06 3.50 12.46
CA PRO A 22 1.10 3.92 11.68
C PRO A 22 2.09 2.75 11.49
N GLY A 23 2.53 2.54 10.25
CA GLY A 23 3.51 1.51 9.90
C GLY A 23 2.96 0.08 9.78
N LYS A 24 1.67 -0.16 10.07
CA LYS A 24 1.06 -1.50 9.90
C LYS A 24 0.50 -1.75 8.50
N LEU A 25 0.14 -0.70 7.78
CA LEU A 25 -0.37 -0.83 6.42
C LEU A 25 0.80 -1.11 5.47
N THR A 26 0.77 -2.25 4.79
CA THR A 26 1.77 -2.62 3.78
C THR A 26 1.30 -2.26 2.38
N VAL A 27 2.21 -1.74 1.56
CA VAL A 27 1.94 -1.37 0.16
C VAL A 27 2.96 -2.07 -0.72
N ALA A 28 2.50 -2.94 -1.62
CA ALA A 28 3.37 -3.61 -2.58
C ALA A 28 3.44 -2.84 -3.90
N GLY A 29 4.63 -2.77 -4.49
CA GLY A 29 4.82 -2.10 -5.78
C GLY A 29 5.97 -2.71 -6.59
N ALA A 30 6.16 -2.21 -7.81
CA ALA A 30 7.09 -2.82 -8.76
C ALA A 30 8.56 -2.82 -8.29
N GLY A 31 8.99 -1.83 -7.51
CA GLY A 31 10.36 -1.75 -7.01
C GLY A 31 10.59 -0.53 -6.15
N LEU A 32 11.79 -0.41 -5.55
CA LEU A 32 12.21 0.81 -4.86
C LEU A 32 12.59 1.88 -5.89
N TYR A 33 12.29 3.14 -5.56
CA TYR A 33 12.64 4.35 -6.33
C TYR A 33 12.01 4.48 -7.72
N VAL A 34 11.07 3.61 -8.09
CA VAL A 34 10.27 3.73 -9.31
C VAL A 34 8.94 4.44 -9.03
N GLY A 35 8.16 4.75 -10.08
CA GLY A 35 6.89 5.49 -9.96
C GLY A 35 5.94 4.97 -8.88
N HIS A 36 5.86 3.65 -8.67
CA HIS A 36 5.05 3.05 -7.60
C HIS A 36 5.52 3.44 -6.18
N HIS A 37 6.84 3.48 -5.95
CA HIS A 37 7.40 3.88 -4.66
C HIS A 37 7.15 5.37 -4.41
N ILE A 38 7.35 6.21 -5.43
CA ILE A 38 7.11 7.65 -5.34
C ILE A 38 5.62 7.93 -5.08
N ALA A 39 4.72 7.23 -5.77
CA ALA A 39 3.28 7.35 -5.56
C ALA A 39 2.87 6.94 -4.14
N ALA A 40 3.47 5.87 -3.58
CA ALA A 40 3.23 5.49 -2.19
C ALA A 40 3.70 6.57 -1.20
N LEU A 41 4.89 7.15 -1.41
CA LEU A 41 5.38 8.26 -0.58
C LEU A 41 4.52 9.52 -0.72
N GLN A 42 3.99 9.79 -1.90
CA GLN A 42 3.05 10.90 -2.12
C GLN A 42 1.73 10.67 -1.40
N LEU A 43 1.20 9.44 -1.42
CA LEU A 43 0.00 9.06 -0.67
C LEU A 43 0.24 9.26 0.84
N ASP A 44 1.34 8.74 1.36
CA ASP A 44 1.73 8.89 2.76
C ASP A 44 1.78 10.36 3.18
N LYS A 45 2.45 11.20 2.36
CA LYS A 45 2.55 12.64 2.61
C LYS A 45 1.20 13.36 2.52
N ALA A 46 0.37 13.02 1.54
CA ALA A 46 -0.92 13.68 1.32
C ALA A 46 -1.96 13.27 2.37
N ALA A 47 -1.96 12.01 2.78
CA ALA A 47 -2.88 11.46 3.76
C ALA A 47 -2.37 11.61 5.21
N GLY A 48 -1.10 11.99 5.42
CA GLY A 48 -0.49 12.09 6.75
C GLY A 48 -0.35 10.73 7.43
N VAL A 49 -0.10 9.68 6.65
CA VAL A 49 0.06 8.30 7.12
C VAL A 49 1.48 7.81 6.84
N SER A 50 1.88 6.72 7.50
CA SER A 50 3.12 6.04 7.20
C SER A 50 2.81 4.59 6.85
N THR A 51 3.12 4.21 5.61
CA THR A 51 2.92 2.85 5.11
C THR A 51 4.27 2.15 4.91
N LYS A 52 4.26 0.81 5.05
CA LYS A 52 5.43 -0.03 4.82
C LYS A 52 5.44 -0.49 3.38
N TYR A 53 6.34 0.10 2.57
CA TYR A 53 6.48 -0.28 1.18
C TYR A 53 7.27 -1.58 1.01
N ILE A 54 6.72 -2.55 0.28
CA ILE A 54 7.37 -3.82 -0.03
C ILE A 54 7.63 -3.91 -1.55
N PRO A 55 8.90 -3.87 -2.00
CA PRO A 55 9.22 -4.01 -3.40
C PRO A 55 9.06 -5.47 -3.85
N ALA A 56 8.16 -5.72 -4.80
CA ALA A 56 7.89 -7.07 -5.30
C ALA A 56 8.81 -7.51 -6.46
N GLY A 57 9.51 -6.56 -7.09
CA GLY A 57 10.38 -6.84 -8.27
C GLY A 57 9.62 -6.88 -9.60
N GLY A 58 8.49 -6.18 -9.70
CA GLY A 58 7.67 -6.02 -10.90
C GLY A 58 6.18 -5.84 -10.59
N GLY A 59 5.45 -5.13 -11.45
CA GLY A 59 4.02 -4.82 -11.22
C GLY A 59 3.12 -6.06 -11.13
N VAL A 60 3.37 -7.08 -11.97
CA VAL A 60 2.62 -8.35 -11.93
C VAL A 60 2.83 -9.10 -10.62
N LYS A 61 4.07 -9.08 -10.09
CA LYS A 61 4.40 -9.74 -8.82
C LYS A 61 3.84 -8.96 -7.63
N ALA A 62 3.82 -7.62 -7.71
CA ALA A 62 3.15 -6.77 -6.72
C ALA A 62 1.65 -7.07 -6.64
N MET A 63 0.97 -7.19 -7.79
CA MET A 63 -0.45 -7.57 -7.83
C MET A 63 -0.68 -8.93 -7.17
N LYS A 64 0.14 -9.94 -7.48
CA LYS A 64 0.06 -11.26 -6.82
C LYS A 64 0.29 -11.19 -5.32
N MET A 65 1.19 -10.33 -4.85
CA MET A 65 1.47 -10.15 -3.43
C MET A 65 0.25 -9.56 -2.70
N VAL A 66 -0.40 -8.57 -3.30
CA VAL A 66 -1.66 -8.01 -2.77
C VAL A 66 -2.77 -9.05 -2.78
N LEU A 67 -2.94 -9.81 -3.87
CA LEU A 67 -3.98 -10.85 -3.95
C LEU A 67 -3.72 -12.03 -2.99
N GLY A 68 -2.45 -12.34 -2.74
CA GLY A 68 -2.02 -13.42 -1.85
C GLY A 68 -1.97 -13.05 -0.36
N SER A 69 -2.37 -11.82 0.00
CA SER A 69 -2.33 -11.30 1.38
C SER A 69 -0.95 -11.42 2.04
N GLN A 70 0.12 -11.17 1.28
CA GLN A 70 1.51 -11.35 1.71
C GLN A 70 2.25 -10.02 1.93
#